data_AF-A0A7R9W5D0-F1
#
_entry.id   AF-A0A7R9W5D0-F1
#
_cell.length_a   1.000
_cell.length_b   1.000
_cell.length_c   1.000
_cell.angle_alpha   90.00
_cell.angle_beta   90.00
_cell.angle_gamma   90.00
#
_symmetry.space_group_name_H-M   'P 1'
#
loop_
_entity.id
_entity.type
_entity.pdbx_description
1 polymer ?
#
loop_
_entity_poly.entity_id
_entity_poly.type
_entity_poly.pdbx_seq_one_letter_code
_entity_poly.pdbx_strand_id
1 'polypeptide(L)'
;IDIRELPFVINMTLPEEPQTYVHRIGRVGRAERIGLAISIVASVKEKVWFCQKGKKPPCDDTRLYEKGGNCKWYDEPKYLKLIENLLKTNKVSITKLQWPELNVPAEMAALIKAKNYGDFAGGNTIDPEFKQHLESLSDSVHKLGVTEF
;
A
#
# COMPACT_ATOMS: atom_id res chain seq x y z
N ILE A 1 -2.65 -7.90 13.87
CA ILE A 1 -3.88 -7.30 13.29
C ILE A 1 -3.68 -7.24 11.78
N ASP A 2 -4.55 -7.91 11.03
CA ASP A 2 -4.55 -8.01 9.57
C ASP A 2 -5.78 -7.25 9.06
N ILE A 3 -5.59 -6.03 8.54
CA ILE A 3 -6.69 -5.27 7.92
C ILE A 3 -6.58 -5.50 6.42
N ARG A 4 -7.66 -5.99 5.83
CA ARG A 4 -7.75 -6.34 4.40
C ARG A 4 -8.50 -5.26 3.65
N GLU A 5 -8.17 -5.11 2.37
CA GLU A 5 -8.92 -4.30 1.38
C GLU A 5 -8.97 -2.79 1.64
N LEU A 6 -7.82 -2.18 1.95
CA LEU A 6 -7.76 -0.73 2.04
C LEU A 6 -7.76 -0.09 0.62
N PRO A 7 -8.49 1.00 0.41
CA PRO A 7 -8.50 1.72 -0.87
C PRO A 7 -7.18 2.48 -1.12
N PHE A 8 -6.59 3.00 -0.06
CA PHE A 8 -5.32 3.74 -0.12
C PHE A 8 -4.46 3.49 1.12
N VAL A 9 -3.14 3.61 0.93
CA VAL A 9 -2.13 3.61 2.00
C VAL A 9 -1.24 4.82 1.82
N ILE A 10 -1.03 5.56 2.90
CA ILE A 10 -0.11 6.70 2.95
C ILE A 10 1.03 6.34 3.92
N ASN A 11 2.23 6.22 3.39
CA ASN A 11 3.45 6.05 4.17
C ASN A 11 4.01 7.43 4.51
N MET A 12 3.98 7.79 5.80
CA MET A 12 4.60 9.03 6.29
C MET A 12 6.12 8.95 6.32
N THR A 13 6.67 7.75 6.52
CA THR A 13 8.11 7.48 6.51
C THR A 13 8.39 6.16 5.80
N LEU A 14 9.50 6.09 5.08
CA LEU A 14 9.90 4.88 4.37
C LEU A 14 10.54 3.88 5.32
N PRO A 15 10.16 2.59 5.31
CA PRO A 15 10.81 1.59 6.14
C PRO A 15 12.27 1.34 5.68
N GLU A 16 13.13 0.95 6.62
CA GLU A 16 14.54 0.64 6.34
C GLU A 16 14.70 -0.61 5.47
N GLU A 17 13.81 -1.60 5.69
CA GLU A 17 13.78 -2.85 4.97
C GLU A 17 12.75 -2.79 3.83
N PRO A 18 13.14 -3.09 2.57
CA PRO A 18 12.23 -2.98 1.44
C PRO A 18 11.13 -4.05 1.44
N GLN A 19 11.34 -5.21 2.08
CA GLN A 19 10.31 -6.24 2.29
C GLN A 19 9.17 -5.69 3.16
N THR A 20 9.50 -4.92 4.20
CA THR A 20 8.50 -4.25 5.03
C THR A 20 7.68 -3.24 4.24
N TYR A 21 8.28 -2.55 3.25
CA TYR A 21 7.55 -1.67 2.34
C TYR A 21 6.51 -2.44 1.52
N VAL A 22 6.90 -3.58 0.92
CA VAL A 22 5.99 -4.44 0.15
C VAL A 22 4.82 -4.93 1.01
N HIS A 23 5.07 -5.31 2.26
CA HIS A 23 4.02 -5.72 3.19
C HIS A 23 3.05 -4.58 3.56
N ARG A 24 3.53 -3.32 3.61
CA ARG A 24 2.67 -2.15 3.85
C ARG A 24 1.76 -1.86 2.66
N ILE A 25 2.32 -1.85 1.44
CA ILE A 25 1.52 -1.59 0.24
C ILE A 25 0.63 -2.78 -0.16
N GLY A 26 1.00 -4.01 0.23
CA GLY A 26 0.18 -5.21 -0.01
C GLY A 26 -1.17 -5.23 0.74
N ARG A 27 -1.48 -4.18 1.50
CA ARG A 27 -2.80 -3.94 2.12
C ARG A 27 -3.82 -3.36 1.15
N VAL A 28 -3.36 -2.75 0.06
CA VAL A 28 -4.19 -2.22 -1.04
C VAL A 28 -4.13 -3.16 -2.25
N GLY A 29 -5.07 -3.00 -3.18
CA GLY A 29 -4.95 -3.62 -4.51
C GLY A 29 -5.17 -5.14 -4.56
N ARG A 30 -5.97 -5.70 -3.64
CA ARG A 30 -6.31 -7.14 -3.60
C ARG A 30 -7.67 -7.41 -4.26
N ALA A 31 -7.89 -8.65 -4.71
CA ALA A 31 -9.13 -9.07 -5.38
C ALA A 31 -9.49 -8.20 -6.59
N GLU A 32 -8.51 -7.96 -7.45
CA GLU A 32 -8.60 -7.07 -8.61
C GLU A 32 -8.95 -5.62 -8.28
N ARG A 33 -9.05 -5.17 -7.04
CA ARG A 33 -9.40 -3.77 -6.78
C ARG A 33 -8.26 -2.82 -7.13
N ILE A 34 -8.58 -1.60 -7.58
CA ILE A 34 -7.56 -0.55 -7.72
C ILE A 34 -7.14 -0.07 -6.33
N GLY A 35 -5.83 -0.08 -6.07
CA GLY A 35 -5.22 0.41 -4.83
C GLY A 35 -4.19 1.49 -5.09
N LEU A 36 -4.15 2.50 -4.23
CA LEU A 36 -3.16 3.59 -4.29
C LEU A 36 -2.23 3.57 -3.07
N ALA A 37 -0.93 3.62 -3.32
CA ALA A 37 0.09 3.79 -2.27
C ALA A 37 0.86 5.09 -2.50
N ILE A 38 0.77 6.02 -1.55
CA ILE A 38 1.51 7.28 -1.55
C ILE A 38 2.58 7.19 -0.48
N SER A 39 3.81 7.56 -0.81
CA SER A 39 4.90 7.62 0.17
C SER A 39 5.52 9.00 0.18
N ILE A 40 5.58 9.61 1.36
CA ILE A 40 6.27 10.87 1.59
C ILE A 40 7.72 10.53 1.92
N VAL A 41 8.66 11.19 1.24
CA VAL A 41 10.09 10.89 1.36
C VAL A 41 10.85 12.19 1.57
N ALA A 42 11.63 12.26 2.64
CA ALA A 42 12.56 13.33 2.92
C ALA A 42 13.73 13.29 1.93
N SER A 43 14.13 14.48 1.48
CA SER A 43 15.29 14.67 0.59
C SER A 43 16.63 14.63 1.34
N VAL A 44 16.59 14.74 2.67
CA VAL A 44 17.75 14.85 3.55
C VAL A 44 17.71 13.78 4.63
N LYS A 45 18.88 13.48 5.21
CA LYS A 45 18.97 12.58 6.36
C LYS A 45 18.38 13.25 7.59
N GLU A 46 17.58 12.50 8.32
CA GLU A 46 16.92 13.00 9.53
C GLU A 46 17.41 12.25 10.76
N LYS A 47 17.58 12.99 11.87
CA LYS A 47 17.92 12.39 13.14
C LYS A 47 16.63 12.04 13.88
N VAL A 48 16.36 10.75 14.02
CA VAL A 48 15.11 10.25 14.61
C VAL A 48 15.37 9.57 15.96
N TRP A 49 14.40 9.67 16.85
CA TRP A 49 14.40 8.92 18.10
C TRP A 49 14.15 7.44 17.85
N PHE A 50 14.97 6.58 18.42
CA PHE A 50 14.87 5.13 18.26
C PHE A 50 14.48 4.49 19.59
N CYS A 51 13.28 3.89 19.62
CA CYS A 51 12.77 3.17 20.78
C CYS A 51 13.46 1.80 20.93
N GLN A 52 14.14 1.58 22.05
CA GLN A 52 14.66 0.26 22.40
C GLN A 52 13.58 -0.57 23.10
N LYS A 53 13.37 -1.83 22.68
CA LYS A 53 12.51 -2.82 23.36
C LYS A 53 11.07 -2.34 23.65
N GLY A 54 10.51 -1.51 22.78
CA GLY A 54 9.15 -0.97 22.93
C GLY A 54 8.99 0.12 24.00
N LYS A 55 10.09 0.61 24.60
CA LYS A 55 10.06 1.75 25.52
C LYS A 55 10.35 3.05 24.78
N LYS A 56 9.61 4.11 25.12
CA LYS A 56 9.86 5.47 24.62
C LYS A 56 11.27 5.89 25.06
N PRO A 57 12.14 6.38 24.14
CA PRO A 57 13.46 6.84 24.52
C PRO A 57 13.36 8.06 25.43
N PRO A 58 14.25 8.18 26.44
CA PRO A 58 14.31 9.38 27.27
C PRO A 58 14.65 10.59 26.38
N CYS A 59 13.96 11.72 26.59
CA CYS A 59 14.10 12.91 25.75
C CYS A 59 15.44 13.64 25.91
N ASP A 60 16.25 13.24 26.88
CA ASP A 60 17.42 14.01 27.31
C ASP A 60 18.72 13.58 26.59
N ASP A 61 18.82 12.33 26.16
CA ASP A 61 20.02 11.82 25.49
C ASP A 61 19.81 11.66 23.97
N THR A 62 20.21 12.71 23.25
CA THR A 62 20.16 12.77 21.79
C THR A 62 21.36 12.11 21.10
N ARG A 63 22.28 11.46 21.82
CA ARG A 63 23.45 10.83 21.17
C ARG A 63 23.01 9.70 20.26
N LEU A 64 23.87 9.36 19.30
CA LEU A 64 23.61 8.24 18.40
C LEU A 64 23.60 6.93 19.16
N TYR A 65 22.78 6.00 18.70
CA TYR A 65 22.66 4.65 19.24
C TYR A 65 24.01 3.93 19.29
N GLU A 66 24.84 4.08 18.26
CA GLU A 66 26.20 3.53 18.20
C GLU A 66 27.12 4.06 19.32
N LYS A 67 26.78 5.20 19.91
CA LYS A 67 27.51 5.84 21.02
C LYS A 67 26.78 5.68 22.36
N GLY A 68 25.82 4.76 22.45
CA GLY A 68 25.03 4.50 23.65
C GLY A 68 23.88 5.48 23.90
N GLY A 69 23.51 6.31 22.92
CA GLY A 69 22.36 7.21 23.00
C GLY A 69 21.07 6.63 22.43
N ASN A 70 20.10 7.50 22.17
CA ASN A 70 18.73 7.10 21.76
C ASN A 70 18.32 7.57 20.36
N CYS A 71 19.23 8.15 19.58
CA CYS A 71 18.93 8.59 18.23
C CYS A 71 19.58 7.70 17.18
N LYS A 72 18.97 7.61 16.00
CA LYS A 72 19.60 7.06 14.80
C LYS A 72 19.43 8.02 13.63
N TRP A 73 20.33 7.94 12.67
CA TRP A 73 20.16 8.64 11.40
C TRP A 73 19.26 7.80 10.49
N TYR A 74 18.24 8.45 9.94
CA TYR A 74 17.33 7.88 8.97
C TYR A 74 17.69 8.43 7.59
N ASP A 75 18.14 7.54 6.69
CA ASP A 75 18.56 7.87 5.34
C ASP A 75 17.51 7.42 4.34
N GLU A 76 16.39 8.15 4.28
CA GLU A 76 15.29 7.84 3.37
C GLU A 76 15.70 7.82 1.89
N PRO A 77 16.58 8.70 1.38
CA PRO A 77 17.10 8.59 0.02
C PRO A 77 17.80 7.25 -0.25
N LYS A 78 18.50 6.69 0.73
CA LYS A 78 19.10 5.36 0.62
C LYS A 78 18.04 4.26 0.61
N TYR A 79 17.06 4.32 1.51
CA TYR A 79 15.99 3.32 1.58
C TYR A 79 15.12 3.33 0.32
N LEU A 80 14.83 4.52 -0.22
CA LEU A 80 14.12 4.68 -1.49
C LEU A 80 14.83 3.94 -2.63
N LYS A 81 16.16 4.05 -2.74
CA LYS A 81 16.93 3.32 -3.76
C LYS A 81 16.80 1.81 -3.61
N LEU A 82 16.81 1.29 -2.37
CA LEU A 82 16.63 -0.15 -2.12
C LEU A 82 15.23 -0.62 -2.53
N ILE A 83 14.20 0.17 -2.20
CA ILE A 83 12.81 -0.10 -2.57
C ILE A 83 12.64 -0.05 -4.09
N GLU A 84 13.20 0.96 -4.77
CA GLU A 84 13.20 1.07 -6.23
C GLU A 84 13.82 -0.14 -6.90
N ASN A 85 14.95 -0.62 -6.38
CA ASN A 85 15.61 -1.79 -6.92
C ASN A 85 14.73 -3.06 -6.76
N LEU A 86 14.11 -3.23 -5.59
CA LEU A 86 13.18 -4.35 -5.35
C LEU A 86 11.96 -4.29 -6.29
N LEU A 87 11.38 -3.10 -6.48
CA LEU A 87 10.20 -2.92 -7.34
C LEU A 87 10.51 -3.08 -8.83
N LYS A 88 11.70 -2.65 -9.27
CA LYS A 88 12.19 -2.89 -10.64
C LYS A 88 12.27 -4.37 -10.96
N THR A 89 12.75 -5.19 -10.02
CA THR A 89 12.76 -6.67 -10.17
C THR A 89 11.37 -7.23 -10.42
N ASN A 90 10.35 -6.65 -9.78
CA ASN A 90 8.95 -7.06 -9.90
C ASN A 90 8.20 -6.33 -11.03
N LYS A 91 8.89 -5.58 -11.90
CA LYS A 91 8.30 -4.79 -13.00
C LYS A 91 7.27 -3.75 -12.56
N VAL A 92 7.40 -3.22 -11.34
CA VAL A 92 6.53 -2.16 -10.82
C VAL A 92 7.23 -0.81 -10.96
N SER A 93 6.56 0.16 -11.59
CA SER A 93 7.06 1.53 -11.73
C SER A 93 6.65 2.40 -10.53
N ILE A 94 7.56 3.28 -10.10
CA ILE A 94 7.28 4.32 -9.10
C ILE A 94 7.19 5.66 -9.81
N THR A 95 6.08 6.35 -9.65
CA THR A 95 5.96 7.74 -10.07
C THR A 95 6.55 8.64 -9.00
N LYS A 96 7.58 9.42 -9.34
CA LYS A 96 8.14 10.46 -8.46
C LYS A 96 7.46 11.79 -8.76
N LEU A 97 6.88 12.39 -7.75
CA LEU A 97 6.37 13.77 -7.79
C LEU A 97 7.36 14.67 -7.06
N GLN A 98 7.71 15.82 -7.62
CA GLN A 98 8.64 16.77 -7.02
C GLN A 98 7.93 18.09 -6.74
N TRP A 99 8.14 18.63 -5.54
CA TRP A 99 7.68 19.99 -5.20
C TRP A 99 8.35 21.02 -6.13
N PRO A 100 7.65 22.05 -6.64
CA PRO A 100 6.33 22.56 -6.22
C PRO A 100 5.10 21.92 -6.90
N GLU A 101 5.30 21.16 -7.98
CA GLU A 101 4.21 20.61 -8.77
C GLU A 101 3.91 19.15 -8.38
N LEU A 102 2.93 18.95 -7.49
CA LEU A 102 2.40 17.60 -7.18
C LEU A 102 1.31 17.15 -8.16
N ASN A 103 1.38 17.58 -9.42
CA ASN A 103 0.39 17.18 -10.42
C ASN A 103 0.49 15.67 -10.64
N VAL A 104 -0.62 14.97 -10.42
CA VAL A 104 -0.72 13.54 -10.71
C VAL A 104 -0.67 13.36 -12.24
N PRO A 105 0.22 12.53 -12.79
CA PRO A 105 0.27 12.24 -14.22
C PRO A 105 -1.10 11.93 -14.80
N ALA A 106 -1.36 12.40 -16.02
CA ALA A 106 -2.66 12.28 -16.68
C ALA A 106 -3.17 10.83 -16.77
N GLU A 107 -2.27 9.87 -16.95
CA GLU A 107 -2.58 8.43 -16.99
C GLU A 107 -3.15 7.94 -15.64
N MET A 108 -2.53 8.33 -14.53
CA MET A 108 -3.04 8.02 -13.19
C MET A 108 -4.32 8.80 -12.88
N ALA A 109 -4.39 10.08 -13.26
CA ALA A 109 -5.58 10.90 -13.05
C ALA A 109 -6.81 10.34 -13.80
N ALA A 110 -6.61 9.79 -15.00
CA ALA A 110 -7.67 9.11 -15.76
C ALA A 110 -8.14 7.84 -15.06
N LEU A 111 -7.24 7.03 -14.51
CA LEU A 111 -7.60 5.83 -13.73
C LEU A 111 -8.37 6.19 -12.46
N ILE A 112 -7.97 7.26 -11.77
CA ILE A 112 -8.62 7.77 -10.56
C ILE A 112 -10.02 8.33 -10.85
N LYS A 113 -10.20 8.96 -12.02
CA LYS A 113 -11.49 9.55 -12.43
C LYS A 113 -12.44 8.51 -13.04
N ALA A 114 -11.90 7.45 -13.64
CA ALA A 114 -12.67 6.42 -14.33
C ALA A 114 -13.20 5.33 -13.39
N LYS A 115 -12.59 5.11 -12.22
CA LYS A 115 -13.01 4.09 -11.25
C LYS A 115 -12.97 4.64 -9.83
N ASN A 116 -13.94 4.29 -8.99
CA ASN A 116 -13.86 4.62 -7.58
C ASN A 116 -12.80 3.72 -6.90
N TYR A 117 -12.09 4.27 -5.92
CA TYR A 117 -11.12 3.48 -5.15
C TYR A 117 -11.84 2.36 -4.40
N GLY A 118 -11.42 1.11 -4.62
CA GLY A 118 -12.11 -0.08 -4.12
C GLY A 118 -13.00 -0.80 -5.13
N ASP A 119 -13.20 -0.25 -6.33
CA ASP A 119 -13.88 -0.96 -7.43
C ASP A 119 -12.98 -2.05 -8.03
N PHE A 120 -13.61 -3.12 -8.55
CA PHE A 120 -12.92 -4.18 -9.30
C PHE A 120 -12.22 -3.62 -10.56
N ALA A 121 -11.01 -4.09 -10.82
CA ALA A 121 -10.23 -3.70 -12.00
C ALA A 121 -10.73 -4.42 -13.24
N GLY A 122 -11.32 -5.61 -13.11
CA GLY A 122 -12.24 -6.15 -14.10
C GLY A 122 -13.51 -5.29 -14.10
N GLY A 123 -13.93 -4.78 -15.25
CA GLY A 123 -15.26 -4.18 -15.36
C GLY A 123 -16.34 -5.21 -14.96
N ASN A 124 -17.60 -4.77 -14.88
CA ASN A 124 -18.79 -5.61 -14.62
C ASN A 124 -19.01 -6.78 -15.61
N THR A 125 -18.02 -7.16 -16.41
CA THR A 125 -18.03 -8.37 -17.22
C THR A 125 -17.79 -9.57 -16.32
N ILE A 126 -18.88 -10.05 -15.71
CA ILE A 126 -18.95 -11.44 -15.25
C ILE A 126 -18.58 -12.30 -16.47
N ASP A 127 -17.61 -13.20 -16.30
CA ASP A 127 -17.23 -14.18 -17.32
C ASP A 127 -18.52 -14.84 -17.86
N PRO A 128 -18.79 -14.82 -19.19
CA PRO A 128 -20.05 -15.32 -19.74
C PRO A 128 -20.40 -16.73 -19.27
N GLU A 129 -19.38 -17.58 -19.06
CA GLU A 129 -19.51 -18.94 -18.54
C GLU A 129 -19.96 -18.96 -17.07
N PHE A 130 -19.41 -18.06 -16.24
CA PHE A 130 -19.80 -17.91 -14.84
C PHE A 130 -21.23 -17.37 -14.69
N LYS A 131 -21.65 -16.45 -15.59
CA LYS A 131 -23.03 -15.96 -15.63
C LYS A 131 -24.01 -17.08 -15.96
N GLN A 132 -23.68 -17.92 -16.94
CA GLN A 132 -24.51 -19.07 -17.33
C GLN A 132 -24.63 -20.10 -16.19
N HIS A 133 -23.54 -20.31 -15.44
CA HIS A 133 -23.54 -21.16 -14.26
C HIS A 133 -24.39 -20.60 -13.11
N LEU A 134 -24.31 -19.29 -12.86
CA LEU A 134 -25.14 -18.60 -11.86
C LEU A 134 -26.63 -18.63 -12.22
N GLU A 135 -26.98 -18.46 -13.49
CA GLU A 135 -28.36 -18.59 -13.98
C GLU A 135 -28.89 -20.01 -13.75
N SER A 136 -28.09 -21.04 -14.05
CA SER A 136 -28.43 -22.45 -13.77
C SER A 136 -28.66 -22.73 -12.27
N LEU A 137 -27.84 -22.13 -11.40
CA LEU A 137 -27.97 -22.30 -9.96
C LEU A 137 -29.15 -21.50 -9.36
N SER A 138 -29.59 -20.43 -10.01
CA SER A 138 -30.64 -19.54 -9.49
C SER A 138 -31.97 -20.28 -9.26
N ASP A 139 -32.36 -21.17 -10.18
CA ASP A 139 -33.57 -21.98 -10.07
C ASP A 139 -33.50 -22.97 -8.90
N SER A 140 -32.31 -23.51 -8.61
CA SER A 140 -32.10 -24.45 -7.51
C SER A 140 -32.10 -23.74 -6.16
N VAL A 141 -31.51 -22.54 -6.09
CA VAL A 141 -31.51 -21.70 -4.88
C VAL A 141 -32.92 -21.22 -4.54
N HIS A 142 -33.75 -20.88 -5.54
CA HIS A 142 -35.14 -20.53 -5.31
C HIS A 142 -35.97 -21.70 -4.75
N LYS A 143 -35.76 -22.92 -5.26
CA LYS A 143 -36.43 -24.12 -4.73
C LYS A 143 -36.03 -24.43 -3.30
N LEU A 144 -34.75 -24.26 -2.96
CA LEU A 144 -34.24 -24.49 -1.61
C LEU A 144 -34.70 -23.43 -0.59
N GLY A 145 -34.92 -22.19 -1.03
CA GLY A 145 -35.46 -21.11 -0.18
C GLY A 145 -36.96 -21.23 0.13
N VAL A 146 -37.71 -22.03 -0.63
CA VAL A 146 -39.14 -22.30 -0.38
C VAL A 146 -39.34 -23.54 0.51
N THR A 147 -38.33 -24.41 0.60
CA THR A 147 -38.25 -25.46 1.64
C THR A 147 -37.68 -24.87 2.94
N GLU A 148 -38.49 -24.07 3.62
CA GLU A 148 -38.35 -23.89 5.07
C GLU A 148 -38.86 -25.16 5.78
N PHE A 149 -38.27 -25.46 6.94
CA PHE A 149 -38.70 -26.51 7.88
C PHE A 149 -40.16 -26.33 8.33
#